data_AF-A0A1G8RUU1-F1
#
_entry.id   AF-A0A1G8RUU1-F1
#
_cell.length_a   1.000
_cell.length_b   1.000
_cell.length_c   1.000
_cell.angle_alpha   90.00
_cell.angle_beta   90.00
_cell.angle_gamma   90.00
#
_symmetry.space_group_name_H-M   'P 1'
#
loop_
_entity.id
_entity.type
_entity.pdbx_description
1 polymer ?
#
loop_
_entity_poly.entity_id
_entity_poly.type
_entity_poly.pdbx_seq_one_letter_code
_entity_poly.pdbx_strand_id
1 'polypeptide(L)'
;MTTQAPRTERGYTTSYTVEQSPEEVYAAVLDVHAWWTGEVEGRTDEVGAEFTYRHPPQHYSRQRVTELTPGSRVVWQVTDSLLSFVSDPAEWTGSEIVFDIVPAGGGAELRFT
;
A
#
# COMPACT_ATOMS: atom_id res chain seq x y z
N MET A 1 13.87 11.51 23.46
CA MET A 1 12.41 11.66 23.36
C MET A 1 12.13 11.92 21.90
N THR A 2 11.67 10.92 21.15
CA THR A 2 11.39 11.10 19.72
C THR A 2 9.93 11.50 19.61
N THR A 3 9.69 12.77 19.33
CA THR A 3 8.36 13.30 19.04
C THR A 3 7.86 12.64 17.76
N GLN A 4 6.81 11.83 17.85
CA GLN A 4 6.05 11.38 16.69
C GLN A 4 5.33 12.61 16.12
N ALA A 5 5.56 12.90 14.84
CA ALA A 5 4.86 13.97 14.14
C ALA A 5 3.33 13.70 14.16
N PRO A 6 2.48 14.74 14.22
CA PRO A 6 1.04 14.57 14.21
C PRO A 6 0.60 13.87 12.91
N ARG A 7 -0.14 12.76 13.06
CA ARG A 7 -0.79 12.04 11.95
C ARG A 7 -1.83 12.98 11.33
N THR A 8 -1.68 13.30 10.05
CA THR A 8 -2.53 14.24 9.30
C THR A 8 -3.99 13.76 9.30
N GLU A 9 -4.93 14.65 9.63
CA GLU A 9 -6.38 14.36 9.76
C GLU A 9 -7.12 14.04 8.42
N ARG A 10 -6.42 13.74 7.33
CA ARG A 10 -7.00 13.45 6.01
C ARG A 10 -6.52 12.09 5.50
N GLY A 11 -7.09 11.01 6.03
CA GLY A 11 -6.98 9.68 5.45
C GLY A 11 -8.05 9.46 4.38
N TYR A 12 -7.74 8.63 3.38
CA TYR A 12 -8.75 8.08 2.47
C TYR A 12 -9.09 6.67 2.95
N THR A 13 -10.34 6.24 2.83
CA THR A 13 -10.70 4.85 3.15
C THR A 13 -11.77 4.37 2.19
N THR A 14 -11.60 3.17 1.68
CA THR A 14 -12.61 2.48 0.87
C THR A 14 -12.57 0.98 1.15
N SER A 15 -13.68 0.28 0.95
CA SER A 15 -13.73 -1.18 1.06
C SER A 15 -14.62 -1.79 -0.01
N TYR A 16 -14.35 -3.05 -0.34
CA TYR A 16 -15.16 -3.86 -1.24
C TYR A 16 -15.01 -5.34 -0.89
N THR A 17 -16.02 -6.13 -1.27
CA THR A 17 -16.05 -7.58 -1.06
C THR A 17 -15.76 -8.32 -2.37
N VAL A 18 -15.02 -9.42 -2.27
CA VAL A 18 -14.72 -10.35 -3.37
C VAL A 18 -15.04 -11.78 -2.96
N GLU A 19 -15.22 -12.66 -3.94
CA GLU A 19 -15.50 -14.09 -3.72
C GLU A 19 -14.24 -14.91 -3.39
N GLN A 20 -13.05 -14.32 -3.56
CA GLN A 20 -11.77 -14.98 -3.26
C GLN A 20 -11.53 -15.08 -1.75
N SER A 21 -10.77 -16.10 -1.35
CA SER A 21 -10.34 -16.28 0.05
C SER A 21 -9.42 -15.15 0.52
N PRO A 22 -9.35 -14.88 1.83
CA PRO A 22 -8.42 -13.90 2.38
C PRO A 22 -6.96 -14.13 1.96
N GLU A 23 -6.54 -15.40 1.82
CA GLU A 23 -5.20 -15.79 1.39
C GLU A 23 -4.94 -15.43 -0.08
N GLU A 24 -5.91 -15.64 -0.97
CA GLU A 24 -5.80 -15.24 -2.38
C GLU A 24 -5.74 -13.71 -2.54
N VAL A 25 -6.57 -12.99 -1.78
CA VAL A 25 -6.53 -11.51 -1.77
C VAL A 25 -5.19 -11.01 -1.25
N TYR A 26 -4.68 -11.59 -0.16
CA TYR A 26 -3.39 -11.25 0.40
C TYR A 26 -2.26 -11.47 -0.62
N ALA A 27 -2.25 -12.64 -1.29
CA ALA A 27 -1.27 -12.93 -2.32
C ALA A 27 -1.36 -11.94 -3.50
N ALA A 28 -2.57 -11.56 -3.92
CA ALA A 28 -2.77 -10.58 -4.97
C ALA A 28 -2.29 -9.16 -4.59
N VAL A 29 -2.47 -8.75 -3.33
CA VAL A 29 -1.93 -7.46 -2.84
C VAL A 29 -0.40 -7.45 -2.92
N LEU A 30 0.27 -8.55 -2.57
CA LEU A 30 1.73 -8.65 -2.62
C LEU A 30 2.28 -8.71 -4.05
N ASP A 31 1.54 -9.25 -5.01
CA ASP A 31 1.91 -9.25 -6.42
C ASP A 31 1.60 -7.91 -7.10
N VAL A 32 2.30 -6.85 -6.65
CA VAL A 32 2.08 -5.48 -7.10
C VAL A 32 2.27 -5.33 -8.61
N HIS A 33 3.19 -6.11 -9.19
CA HIS A 33 3.46 -6.12 -10.63
C HIS A 33 2.26 -6.56 -11.47
N ALA A 34 1.35 -7.35 -10.91
CA ALA A 34 0.19 -7.87 -11.61
C ALA A 34 -0.95 -6.85 -11.76
N TRP A 35 -1.02 -5.81 -10.90
CA TRP A 35 -2.16 -4.89 -10.86
C TRP A 35 -1.81 -3.40 -10.87
N TRP A 36 -0.65 -2.99 -10.38
CA TRP A 36 -0.24 -1.58 -10.41
C TRP A 36 0.52 -1.32 -11.73
N THR A 37 -0.20 -0.81 -12.73
CA THR A 37 0.17 -0.74 -14.17
C THR A 37 1.41 0.09 -14.56
N GLY A 38 2.31 0.37 -13.62
CA GLY A 38 3.60 1.02 -13.83
C GLY A 38 4.77 0.06 -13.66
N GLU A 39 5.97 0.63 -13.67
CA GLU A 39 7.20 -0.09 -13.38
C GLU A 39 7.35 -0.24 -11.86
N VAL A 40 7.41 -1.48 -11.40
CA VAL A 40 7.67 -1.84 -10.01
C VAL A 40 9.05 -2.48 -9.94
N GLU A 41 9.87 -2.05 -8.98
CA GLU A 41 11.21 -2.61 -8.75
C GLU A 41 11.41 -2.86 -7.26
N GLY A 42 11.83 -4.07 -6.86
CA GLY A 42 12.12 -4.41 -5.47
C GLY A 42 11.28 -5.58 -4.95
N ARG A 43 11.36 -5.84 -3.63
CA ARG A 43 10.58 -6.90 -2.96
C ARG A 43 9.40 -6.30 -2.22
N THR A 44 8.24 -6.91 -2.39
CA THR A 44 6.95 -6.49 -1.82
C THR A 44 6.45 -7.43 -0.72
N ASP A 45 7.06 -8.61 -0.62
CA ASP A 45 6.65 -9.78 0.17
C ASP A 45 7.52 -10.04 1.41
N GLU A 46 8.37 -9.08 1.80
CA GLU A 46 9.26 -9.19 2.97
C GLU A 46 9.18 -7.95 3.85
N VAL A 47 8.94 -8.13 5.14
CA VAL A 47 9.05 -7.03 6.11
C VAL A 47 10.47 -6.47 6.09
N GLY A 48 10.57 -5.16 5.90
CA GLY A 48 11.82 -4.42 5.82
C GLY A 48 12.40 -4.29 4.43
N ALA A 49 11.88 -5.00 3.43
CA ALA A 49 12.21 -4.74 2.03
C ALA A 49 11.64 -3.39 1.57
N GLU A 50 12.23 -2.88 0.50
CA GLU A 50 11.76 -1.70 -0.20
C GLU A 50 11.44 -2.05 -1.66
N PHE A 51 10.45 -1.35 -2.19
CA PHE A 51 10.15 -1.33 -3.62
C PHE A 51 9.86 0.08 -4.08
N THR A 52 9.97 0.31 -5.38
CA THR A 52 9.55 1.56 -6.02
C THR A 52 8.45 1.30 -7.02
N TYR A 53 7.56 2.27 -7.18
CA TYR A 53 6.59 2.35 -8.25
C TYR A 53 6.88 3.57 -9.12
N ARG A 54 6.86 3.40 -10.44
CA ARG A 54 7.09 4.46 -11.42
C ARG A 54 6.06 4.42 -12.53
N HIS A 55 5.44 5.55 -12.80
CA HIS A 55 4.64 5.79 -14.00
C HIS A 55 5.05 7.14 -14.61
N PRO A 56 6.13 7.15 -15.41
CA PRO A 56 6.70 8.39 -15.91
C PRO A 56 5.79 9.08 -16.93
N PRO A 57 5.78 10.43 -16.94
CA PRO A 57 6.48 11.34 -16.02
C PRO A 57 5.72 11.66 -14.71
N GLN A 58 4.53 11.09 -14.46
CA GLN A 58 3.60 11.62 -13.46
C GLN A 58 3.80 11.13 -12.03
N HIS A 59 4.24 9.90 -11.83
CA HIS A 59 4.24 9.26 -10.50
C HIS A 59 5.56 8.55 -10.23
N TYR A 60 6.21 8.92 -9.14
CA TYR A 60 7.22 8.11 -8.46
C TYR A 60 6.85 7.95 -6.98
N SER A 61 7.00 6.75 -6.45
CA SER A 61 6.93 6.50 -5.01
C SER A 61 7.86 5.36 -4.63
N ARG A 62 8.39 5.43 -3.40
CA ARG A 62 9.19 4.39 -2.78
C ARG A 62 8.53 3.97 -1.48
N GLN A 63 8.41 2.67 -1.31
CA GLN A 63 7.69 2.05 -0.23
C GLN A 63 8.62 1.13 0.55
N ARG A 64 8.49 1.13 1.87
CA ARG A 64 9.06 0.12 2.76
C ARG A 64 7.94 -0.76 3.28
N VAL A 65 8.09 -2.07 3.16
CA VAL A 65 7.15 -3.02 3.76
C VAL A 65 7.38 -3.01 5.28
N THR A 66 6.35 -2.66 6.04
CA THR A 66 6.46 -2.51 7.51
C THR A 66 5.69 -3.56 8.28
N GLU A 67 4.63 -4.12 7.70
CA GLU A 67 3.83 -5.18 8.31
C GLU A 67 3.30 -6.13 7.24
N LEU A 68 3.39 -7.43 7.52
CA LEU A 68 2.80 -8.52 6.74
C LEU A 68 2.18 -9.53 7.69
N THR A 69 0.85 -9.61 7.71
CA THR A 69 0.09 -10.63 8.44
C THR A 69 -0.64 -11.49 7.41
N PRO A 70 -0.18 -12.73 7.15
CA PRO A 70 -0.75 -13.59 6.12
C PRO A 70 -2.27 -13.70 6.19
N GLY A 71 -2.92 -13.45 5.05
CA GLY A 71 -4.39 -13.51 4.93
C GLY A 71 -5.15 -12.39 5.63
N SER A 72 -4.48 -11.41 6.24
CA SER A 72 -5.17 -10.41 7.07
C SER A 72 -4.71 -8.97 6.87
N ARG A 73 -3.42 -8.70 6.71
CA ARG A 73 -2.94 -7.30 6.69
C ARG A 73 -1.63 -7.10 5.94
N VAL A 74 -1.56 -6.00 5.21
CA VAL A 74 -0.35 -5.52 4.53
C VAL A 74 -0.20 -4.02 4.81
N VAL A 75 0.98 -3.59 5.24
CA VAL A 75 1.29 -2.16 5.47
C VAL A 75 2.59 -1.77 4.77
N TRP A 76 2.50 -0.72 3.96
CA TRP A 76 3.64 -0.09 3.30
C TRP A 76 3.78 1.35 3.77
N GLN A 77 4.96 1.72 4.26
CA GLN A 77 5.29 3.11 4.55
C GLN A 77 5.89 3.75 3.30
N VAL A 78 5.34 4.88 2.86
CA VAL A 78 5.93 5.65 1.75
C VAL A 78 7.12 6.43 2.29
N THR A 79 8.33 6.06 1.88
CA THR A 79 9.58 6.69 2.33
C THR A 79 10.01 7.85 1.43
N ASP A 80 9.49 7.92 0.21
CA ASP A 80 9.79 8.97 -0.77
C ASP A 80 8.71 9.02 -1.85
N SER A 81 8.42 10.21 -2.39
CA SER A 81 7.42 10.38 -3.44
C SER A 81 7.66 11.63 -4.29
N LEU A 82 7.35 11.53 -5.58
CA LEU A 82 7.29 12.65 -6.51
C LEU A 82 6.06 12.50 -7.40
N LEU A 83 5.02 13.30 -7.13
CA LEU A 83 3.73 13.28 -7.82
C LEU A 83 3.54 14.60 -8.59
N SER A 84 3.66 14.56 -9.91
CA SER A 84 3.67 15.80 -10.73
C SER A 84 2.27 16.39 -10.99
N PHE A 85 1.22 15.74 -10.50
CA PHE A 85 -0.18 16.08 -10.78
C PHE A 85 -0.90 16.76 -9.60
N VAL A 86 -0.18 17.00 -8.50
CA VAL A 86 -0.67 17.65 -7.27
C VAL A 86 0.18 18.88 -6.94
N SER A 87 -0.33 19.74 -6.06
CA SER A 87 0.36 20.98 -5.69
C SER A 87 1.59 20.77 -4.81
N ASP A 88 1.58 19.72 -3.98
CA ASP A 88 2.74 19.29 -3.21
C ASP A 88 3.22 17.93 -3.74
N PRO A 89 4.28 17.88 -4.55
CA PRO A 89 4.75 16.62 -5.14
C PRO A 89 5.22 15.58 -4.14
N ALA A 90 5.52 15.98 -2.89
CA ALA A 90 5.98 15.09 -1.82
C ALA A 90 4.84 14.69 -0.86
N GLU A 91 3.57 15.00 -1.17
CA GLU A 91 2.45 14.84 -0.23
C GLU A 91 2.23 13.41 0.29
N TRP A 92 2.71 12.38 -0.42
CA TRP A 92 2.65 10.99 0.05
C TRP A 92 3.84 10.61 0.93
N THR A 93 4.93 11.37 0.95
CA THR A 93 6.11 11.03 1.76
C THR A 93 5.75 11.04 3.25
N GLY A 94 5.96 9.90 3.91
CA GLY A 94 5.62 9.71 5.32
C GLY A 94 4.21 9.16 5.56
N SER A 95 3.40 8.93 4.52
CA SER A 95 2.11 8.24 4.65
C SER A 95 2.26 6.71 4.79
N GLU A 96 1.16 6.06 5.16
CA GLU A 96 1.03 4.60 5.18
C GLU A 96 -0.03 4.22 4.14
N ILE A 97 0.24 3.14 3.40
CA ILE A 97 -0.72 2.45 2.55
C ILE A 97 -1.07 1.15 3.27
N VAL A 98 -2.34 0.98 3.65
CA VAL A 98 -2.80 -0.14 4.48
C VAL A 98 -3.87 -0.93 3.75
N PHE A 99 -3.68 -2.24 3.69
CA PHE A 99 -4.70 -3.20 3.27
C PHE A 99 -5.09 -4.07 4.46
N ASP A 100 -6.33 -3.96 4.90
CA ASP A 100 -6.96 -4.90 5.84
C ASP A 100 -7.82 -5.89 5.06
N ILE A 101 -7.71 -7.17 5.39
CA ILE A 101 -8.44 -8.26 4.73
C ILE A 101 -9.16 -9.05 5.83
N VAL A 102 -10.47 -9.20 5.68
CA VAL A 102 -11.30 -9.95 6.63
C VAL A 102 -12.22 -10.93 5.89
N PRO A 103 -12.47 -12.14 6.42
CA PRO A 103 -13.43 -13.06 5.82
C PRO A 103 -14.83 -12.43 5.72
N ALA A 104 -15.48 -12.55 4.55
CA ALA A 104 -16.82 -12.03 4.31
C ALA A 104 -17.57 -12.91 3.30
N GLY A 105 -18.72 -13.47 3.71
CA GLY A 105 -19.69 -14.06 2.77
C GLY A 105 -19.15 -15.14 1.82
N GLY A 106 -18.30 -16.05 2.30
CA GLY A 106 -17.67 -17.09 1.47
C GLY A 106 -16.40 -16.66 0.74
N GLY A 107 -16.08 -15.36 0.75
CA GLY A 107 -14.81 -14.79 0.28
C GLY A 107 -14.22 -13.82 1.31
N ALA A 108 -13.82 -12.63 0.88
CA ALA A 108 -13.14 -11.63 1.72
C ALA A 108 -13.59 -10.19 1.42
N GLU A 109 -13.61 -9.35 2.45
CA GLU A 109 -13.64 -7.90 2.31
C GLU A 109 -12.21 -7.37 2.40
N LEU A 110 -11.82 -6.54 1.44
CA LEU A 110 -10.59 -5.76 1.47
C LEU A 110 -10.94 -4.30 1.78
N ARG A 111 -10.26 -3.74 2.79
CA ARG A 111 -10.33 -2.32 3.14
C ARG A 111 -8.96 -1.68 2.91
N PHE A 112 -8.96 -0.61 2.13
CA PHE A 112 -7.81 0.22 1.83
C PHE A 112 -7.86 1.49 2.67
N THR A 113 -6.74 1.91 3.27
CA THR A 113 -6.58 3.18 3.99
C THR A 113 -5.27 3.86 3.62
#